data_AF-A0A7Y6PIM6-F1
#
_entry.id   AF-A0A7Y6PIM6-F1
#
_cell.length_a   1.000
_cell.length_b   1.000
_cell.length_c   1.000
_cell.angle_alpha   90.00
_cell.angle_beta   90.00
_cell.angle_gamma   90.00
#
_symmetry.space_group_name_H-M   'P 1'
#
loop_
_entity.id
_entity.type
_entity.pdbx_description
1 polymer ?
#
loop_
_entity_poly.entity_id
_entity_poly.type
_entity_poly.pdbx_seq_one_letter_code
_entity_poly.pdbx_strand_id
1 'polypeptide(L)'
;RLFADVAFHTQHLKELIEEFLRSNEIFVKDYRRKHLVTDASGEKTLDEHPDAWIIFEVATFGTLSKIYKNLNHQLPEKSAIANDMGLNLHNELSGWLEAISYMRNII
;
A
#
# COMPACT_ATOMS: atom_id res chain seq x y z
N ARG A 1 12.73 -0.09 14.93
CA ARG A 1 11.26 -0.01 14.68
C ARG A 1 11.06 0.57 13.30
N LEU A 2 10.31 -0.12 12.43
CA LEU A 2 10.20 0.19 11.00
C LEU A 2 9.37 1.46 10.73
N PHE A 3 8.22 1.58 11.38
CA PHE A 3 7.31 2.72 11.23
C PHE A 3 7.35 3.65 12.43
N ALA A 4 7.26 4.96 12.16
CA ALA A 4 7.23 6.00 13.18
C ALA A 4 5.92 5.95 13.99
N ASP A 5 4.78 5.81 13.30
CA ASP A 5 3.44 5.72 13.91
C ASP A 5 2.78 4.38 13.57
N VAL A 6 2.40 3.61 14.61
CA VAL A 6 1.76 2.29 14.44
C VAL A 6 0.27 2.40 14.09
N ALA A 7 -0.44 3.41 14.60
CA ALA A 7 -1.84 3.60 14.25
C ALA A 7 -1.98 3.97 12.78
N PHE A 8 -1.12 4.87 12.28
CA PHE A 8 -1.05 5.22 10.86
C PHE A 8 -0.66 4.01 10.01
N HIS A 9 0.31 3.19 10.46
CA HIS A 9 0.68 1.97 9.74
C HIS A 9 -0.52 1.01 9.60
N THR A 10 -1.22 0.73 10.71
CA THR A 10 -2.40 -0.15 10.69
C THR A 10 -3.51 0.39 9.79
N GLN A 11 -3.75 1.70 9.84
CA GLN A 11 -4.74 2.36 8.98
C GLN A 11 -4.41 2.19 7.49
N HIS A 12 -3.17 2.48 7.08
CA HIS A 12 -2.81 2.35 5.66
C HIS A 12 -2.70 0.91 5.20
N LEU A 13 -2.34 -0.03 6.09
CA LEU A 13 -2.39 -1.44 5.77
C LEU A 13 -3.83 -1.89 5.47
N LYS A 14 -4.81 -1.39 6.23
CA LYS A 14 -6.23 -1.61 5.94
C LYS A 14 -6.62 -1.01 4.59
N GLU A 15 -6.20 0.22 4.30
CA GLU A 15 -6.44 0.87 2.99
C GLU A 15 -5.91 0.03 1.83
N LEU A 16 -4.70 -0.55 1.93
CA LEU A 16 -4.15 -1.44 0.90
C LEU A 16 -5.02 -2.68 0.67
N ILE A 17 -5.50 -3.31 1.75
CA ILE A 17 -6.37 -4.49 1.65
C ILE A 17 -7.72 -4.12 1.04
N GLU A 18 -8.29 -2.96 1.39
CA GLU A 18 -9.53 -2.47 0.80
C GLU A 18 -9.36 -2.16 -0.70
N GLU A 19 -8.24 -1.54 -1.09
CA GLU A 19 -7.89 -1.31 -2.50
C GLU A 19 -7.79 -2.62 -3.28
N PHE A 20 -7.10 -3.60 -2.70
CA PHE A 20 -7.02 -4.95 -3.27
C PHE A 20 -8.40 -5.60 -3.40
N LEU A 21 -9.20 -5.62 -2.35
CA LEU A 21 -10.53 -6.23 -2.35
C LEU A 21 -11.51 -5.54 -3.29
N ARG A 22 -11.33 -4.26 -3.61
CA ARG A 22 -12.16 -3.51 -4.57
C ARG A 22 -11.73 -3.71 -6.02
N SER A 23 -10.50 -4.15 -6.27
CA SER A 23 -9.96 -4.29 -7.63
C SER A 23 -10.75 -5.30 -8.49
N ASN A 24 -10.88 -4.98 -9.77
CA ASN A 24 -11.58 -5.79 -10.78
C ASN A 24 -10.64 -6.62 -11.65
N GLU A 25 -9.33 -6.58 -11.37
CA GLU A 25 -8.32 -7.37 -12.04
C GLU A 25 -8.60 -8.88 -11.93
N ILE A 26 -8.23 -9.62 -12.98
CA ILE A 26 -8.56 -11.05 -13.10
C ILE A 26 -7.89 -11.84 -11.97
N PHE A 27 -6.61 -11.58 -11.71
CA PHE A 27 -5.87 -12.27 -10.64
C PHE A 27 -6.45 -11.99 -9.25
N VAL A 28 -6.97 -10.78 -9.00
CA VAL A 28 -7.63 -10.42 -7.73
C VAL A 28 -8.96 -11.17 -7.59
N LYS A 29 -9.74 -11.28 -8.66
CA LYS A 29 -10.98 -12.07 -8.66
C LYS A 29 -10.69 -13.54 -8.36
N ASP A 30 -9.66 -14.09 -8.98
CA ASP A 30 -9.23 -15.46 -8.74
C ASP A 30 -8.72 -15.68 -7.31
N TYR A 31 -7.97 -14.72 -6.76
CA TYR A 31 -7.50 -14.76 -5.39
C TYR A 31 -8.66 -14.73 -4.40
N ARG A 32 -9.58 -13.75 -4.53
CA ARG A 32 -10.78 -13.66 -3.68
C ARG A 32 -11.63 -14.92 -3.74
N ARG A 33 -11.78 -15.54 -4.91
CA ARG A 33 -12.54 -16.79 -5.03
C ARG A 33 -11.93 -17.93 -4.20
N LYS A 34 -10.62 -17.94 -4.00
CA LYS A 34 -9.91 -19.00 -3.26
C LYS A 34 -9.81 -18.70 -1.77
N HIS A 35 -9.62 -17.44 -1.41
CA HIS A 35 -9.19 -17.03 -0.06
C HIS A 35 -10.23 -16.19 0.72
N LEU A 36 -11.33 -15.78 0.09
CA LEU A 36 -12.37 -15.01 0.77
C LEU A 36 -13.28 -15.95 1.56
N VAL A 37 -13.19 -15.87 2.89
CA VAL A 37 -13.97 -16.65 3.83
C VAL A 37 -14.95 -15.76 4.58
N THR A 38 -16.09 -16.32 4.97
CA THR A 38 -17.04 -15.63 5.85
C THR A 38 -16.76 -16.08 7.28
N ASP A 39 -16.46 -15.13 8.16
CA ASP A 39 -16.23 -15.44 9.56
C ASP A 39 -17.53 -15.74 10.32
N ALA A 40 -17.41 -16.10 11.60
CA ALA A 40 -18.57 -16.40 12.45
C ALA A 40 -19.50 -15.20 12.68
N SER A 41 -19.04 -13.98 12.41
CA SER A 41 -19.82 -12.74 12.51
C SER A 41 -20.53 -12.36 11.21
N GLY A 42 -20.27 -13.09 10.12
CA GLY A 42 -20.81 -12.81 8.79
C GLY A 42 -19.95 -11.84 7.98
N GLU A 43 -18.79 -11.44 8.48
CA GLU A 43 -17.85 -10.57 7.77
C GLU A 43 -16.99 -11.37 6.79
N LYS A 44 -16.82 -10.84 5.58
CA LYS A 44 -15.95 -11.45 4.57
C LYS A 44 -14.51 -11.02 4.80
N THR A 45 -13.66 -11.96 5.17
CA THR A 45 -12.24 -11.74 5.42
C THR A 45 -11.39 -12.65 4.53
N LEU A 46 -10.10 -12.34 4.42
CA LEU A 46 -9.15 -13.21 3.73
C LEU A 46 -8.58 -14.21 4.75
N ASP A 47 -8.61 -15.49 4.44
CA ASP A 47 -7.95 -16.53 5.26
C ASP A 47 -6.42 -16.41 5.21
N GLU A 48 -5.90 -15.86 4.10
CA GLU A 48 -4.50 -15.58 3.86
C GLU A 48 -4.33 -14.22 3.17
N HIS A 49 -3.41 -13.41 3.69
CA HIS A 49 -3.06 -12.13 3.08
C HIS A 49 -2.29 -12.35 1.77
N PRO A 50 -2.59 -11.57 0.70
CA PRO A 50 -1.83 -11.66 -0.54
C PRO A 50 -0.38 -11.25 -0.33
N ASP A 51 0.52 -11.85 -1.09
CA ASP A 51 1.91 -11.43 -1.14
C ASP A 51 2.03 -9.93 -1.47
N ALA A 52 3.07 -9.29 -0.93
CA ALA A 52 3.29 -7.85 -1.11
C ALA A 52 3.35 -7.43 -2.59
N TRP A 53 3.94 -8.24 -3.47
CA TRP A 53 4.01 -7.94 -4.90
C TRP A 53 2.63 -7.89 -5.57
N ILE A 54 1.69 -8.74 -5.15
CA ILE A 54 0.30 -8.75 -5.65
C ILE A 54 -0.42 -7.48 -5.20
N ILE A 55 -0.21 -7.07 -3.96
CA ILE A 55 -0.77 -5.82 -3.42
C ILE A 55 -0.27 -4.61 -4.22
N PHE A 56 1.03 -4.59 -4.58
CA PHE A 56 1.61 -3.46 -5.31
C PHE A 56 1.04 -3.26 -6.72
N GLU A 57 0.48 -4.30 -7.36
CA GLU A 57 -0.18 -4.17 -8.67
C GLU A 57 -1.48 -3.35 -8.62
N VAL A 58 -2.11 -3.25 -7.45
CA VAL A 58 -3.41 -2.58 -7.27
C VAL A 58 -3.39 -1.41 -6.30
N ALA A 59 -2.30 -1.28 -5.53
CA ALA A 59 -2.11 -0.21 -4.58
C ALA A 59 -2.05 1.15 -5.30
N THR A 60 -2.72 2.16 -4.73
CA THR A 60 -2.63 3.51 -5.25
C THR A 60 -1.33 4.19 -4.82
N PHE A 61 -0.77 5.05 -5.69
CA PHE A 61 0.38 5.87 -5.31
C PHE A 61 0.11 6.78 -4.10
N GLY A 62 -1.14 7.19 -3.89
CA GLY A 62 -1.54 7.93 -2.69
C GLY A 62 -1.38 7.10 -1.41
N THR A 63 -1.80 5.84 -1.39
CA THR A 63 -1.64 4.98 -0.21
C THR A 63 -0.17 4.60 0.00
N LEU A 64 0.56 4.28 -1.07
CA LEU A 64 2.00 3.99 -1.02
C LEU A 64 2.82 5.18 -0.50
N SER A 65 2.47 6.41 -0.88
CA SER A 65 3.18 7.61 -0.40
C SER A 65 3.04 7.78 1.11
N LYS A 66 1.84 7.57 1.66
CA LYS A 66 1.59 7.66 3.10
C LYS A 66 2.35 6.59 3.89
N ILE A 67 2.41 5.36 3.38
CA ILE A 67 3.17 4.26 4.00
C ILE A 67 4.66 4.59 4.00
N TYR A 68 5.19 5.00 2.85
CA TYR A 68 6.60 5.36 2.70
C TYR A 68 6.96 6.57 3.59
N LYS A 69 6.09 7.57 3.68
CA LYS A 69 6.26 8.72 4.59
C LYS A 69 6.40 8.30 6.05
N ASN A 70 5.61 7.31 6.48
CA ASN A 70 5.60 6.78 7.84
C ASN A 70 6.79 5.85 8.17
N LEU A 71 7.63 5.47 7.20
CA LEU A 71 8.89 4.80 7.48
C LEU A 71 9.79 5.70 8.33
N ASN A 72 10.48 5.12 9.31
CA ASN A 72 11.40 5.87 10.15
C ASN A 72 12.53 6.51 9.31
N HIS A 73 12.81 7.80 9.54
CA HIS A 73 13.77 8.58 8.76
C HIS A 73 15.21 8.07 8.86
N GLN A 74 15.56 7.39 9.94
CA GLN A 74 16.92 6.86 10.13
C GLN A 74 17.17 5.52 9.43
N LEU A 75 16.18 4.99 8.70
CA LEU A 75 16.31 3.71 8.01
C LEU A 75 17.11 3.84 6.70
N PRO A 76 18.22 3.11 6.53
CA PRO A 76 18.94 3.09 5.27
C PRO A 76 18.08 2.57 4.12
N GLU A 77 17.13 1.67 4.39
CA GLU A 77 16.20 1.12 3.40
C GLU A 77 15.28 2.19 2.82
N LYS A 78 14.87 3.19 3.62
CA LYS A 78 14.07 4.32 3.14
C LYS A 78 14.84 5.13 2.09
N SER A 79 16.13 5.37 2.34
CA SER A 79 17.02 6.04 1.40
C SER A 79 17.32 5.17 0.17
N ALA A 80 17.47 3.85 0.34
CA ALA A 80 17.67 2.93 -0.77
C ALA A 80 16.48 2.97 -1.75
N ILE A 81 15.25 2.91 -1.24
CA ILE A 81 14.03 3.04 -2.06
C ILE A 81 14.00 4.37 -2.82
N ALA A 82 14.36 5.48 -2.19
CA ALA A 82 14.43 6.78 -2.86
C ALA A 82 15.47 6.79 -3.99
N ASN A 83 16.67 6.27 -3.72
CA ASN A 83 17.77 6.22 -4.68
C ASN A 83 17.43 5.32 -5.88
N ASP A 84 16.79 4.18 -5.65
CA ASP A 84 16.33 3.27 -6.72
C ASP A 84 15.29 3.95 -7.63
N MET A 85 14.52 4.91 -7.10
CA MET A 85 13.58 5.74 -7.85
C MET A 85 14.25 6.99 -8.46
N GLY A 86 15.58 7.11 -8.38
CA GLY A 86 16.35 8.22 -8.93
C GLY A 86 16.33 9.51 -8.10
N LEU A 87 15.92 9.45 -6.84
CA LEU A 87 15.79 10.61 -5.95
C LEU A 87 16.88 10.61 -4.89
N ASN A 88 17.57 11.74 -4.72
CA ASN A 88 18.67 11.89 -3.77
C ASN A 88 18.19 12.12 -2.33
N LEU A 89 16.95 12.57 -2.15
CA LEU A 89 16.36 12.85 -0.84
C LEU A 89 15.11 11.99 -0.63
N HIS A 90 15.11 11.20 0.45
CA HIS A 90 13.96 10.36 0.80
C HIS A 90 12.66 11.14 1.04
N ASN A 91 12.74 12.46 1.24
CA ASN A 91 11.60 13.36 1.40
C ASN A 91 10.85 13.59 0.07
N GLU A 92 11.56 13.49 -1.06
CA GLU A 92 11.04 13.84 -2.39
C GLU A 92 10.09 12.77 -2.92
N LEU A 93 10.36 11.49 -2.67
CA LEU A 93 9.55 10.39 -3.20
C LEU A 93 8.10 10.45 -2.70
N SER A 94 7.89 10.75 -1.41
CA SER A 94 6.55 10.92 -0.87
C SER A 94 5.78 12.04 -1.57
N GLY A 95 6.45 13.17 -1.81
CA GLY A 95 5.84 14.32 -2.49
C GLY A 95 5.52 14.04 -3.96
N TRP A 96 6.37 13.29 -4.65
CA TRP A 96 6.16 12.89 -6.05
C TRP A 96 4.94 11.97 -6.19
N LEU A 97 4.85 10.94 -5.35
CA LEU A 97 3.72 10.01 -5.37
C LEU A 97 2.39 10.72 -5.05
N GLU A 98 2.42 11.65 -4.09
CA GLU A 98 1.26 12.50 -3.76
C GLU A 98 0.86 13.41 -4.94
N ALA A 99 1.82 14.08 -5.58
CA ALA A 99 1.57 14.93 -6.75
C ALA A 99 1.01 14.14 -7.94
N ILE A 100 1.53 12.95 -8.23
CA ILE A 100 1.01 12.06 -9.29
C ILE A 100 -0.42 11.62 -8.94
N SER A 101 -0.68 11.25 -7.69
CA SER A 101 -2.02 10.90 -7.23
C SER A 101 -3.01 12.06 -7.40
N TYR A 102 -2.59 13.30 -7.12
CA TYR A 102 -3.43 14.47 -7.36
C TYR A 102 -3.67 14.73 -8.85
N MET A 103 -2.62 14.69 -9.68
CA MET A 103 -2.75 14.90 -11.14
C MET A 103 -3.71 13.88 -11.79
N ARG A 104 -3.66 12.61 -11.36
CA ARG A 104 -4.59 11.58 -11.82
C ARG A 104 -6.06 11.93 -11.57
N ASN A 105 -6.35 12.66 -10.50
CA ASN A 105 -7.70 12.97 -10.05
C ASN A 105 -8.25 14.31 -10.61
N ILE A 106 -7.46 15.08 -11.37
CA ILE A 106 -7.87 16.37 -11.97
C ILE A 106 -8.54 16.17 -13.34
N ILE A 107 -8.38 15.01 -13.97
CA ILE A 107 -8.98 14.66 -15.28
C ILE A 107 -10.37 14.05 -15.10
#